data_AF-A0A7V4AVD4-F1
#
_entry.id   AF-A0A7V4AVD4-F1
#
_cell.length_a   1.000
_cell.length_b   1.000
_cell.length_c   1.000
_cell.angle_alpha   90.00
_cell.angle_beta   90.00
_cell.angle_gamma   90.00
#
_symmetry.space_group_name_H-M   'P 1'
#
loop_
_entity.id
_entity.type
_entity.pdbx_description
1 polymer ?
#
loop_
_entity_poly.entity_id
_entity_poly.type
_entity_poly.pdbx_seq_one_letter_code
_entity_poly.pdbx_strand_id
1 'polypeptide(L)'
;MWRARRSSPRCSPCARSFERQGIDAEAAGRRRGRRGKDLDLNSISGDIIDAAMTVHSRLGPGLLESAYEACLEYELKIRGHAVARQVALPVIYDEIEIAAAYRIDLLVDNHVIVELKTVNKLSDLHEAQLLSYLKLSGKKLGLLINFNVPRLKDGIKRKVNRL
;
A
#
# COMPACT_ATOMS: atom_id res chain seq x y z
N MET A 1 -13.42 17.69 -56.72
CA MET A 1 -14.03 16.46 -57.28
C MET A 1 -13.00 15.32 -57.24
N TRP A 2 -12.84 14.63 -56.11
CA TRP A 2 -12.13 13.34 -56.00
C TRP A 2 -12.87 12.52 -54.93
N ARG A 3 -13.35 11.32 -55.29
CA ARG A 3 -14.01 10.34 -54.40
C ARG A 3 -13.06 9.15 -54.21
N ALA A 4 -12.93 8.65 -52.99
CA ALA A 4 -12.60 7.25 -52.66
C ALA A 4 -13.16 6.97 -51.26
N ARG A 5 -14.32 6.32 -51.16
CA ARG A 5 -14.56 4.88 -50.89
C ARG A 5 -14.12 4.38 -49.51
N ARG A 6 -15.13 3.83 -48.82
CA ARG A 6 -15.21 3.23 -47.49
C ARG A 6 -14.15 2.14 -47.24
N SER A 7 -13.73 2.00 -45.98
CA SER A 7 -13.77 0.72 -45.28
C SER A 7 -13.73 0.93 -43.77
N SER A 8 -14.77 0.45 -43.10
CA SER A 8 -14.88 0.32 -41.65
C SER A 8 -14.09 -0.91 -41.18
N PRO A 9 -13.27 -0.83 -40.14
CA PRO A 9 -12.96 -2.01 -39.36
C PRO A 9 -14.09 -2.22 -38.35
N ARG A 10 -14.87 -3.29 -38.55
CA ARG A 10 -15.64 -3.91 -37.47
C ARG A 10 -14.62 -4.47 -36.48
N CYS A 11 -14.51 -3.89 -35.29
CA CYS A 11 -13.93 -4.61 -34.16
C CYS A 11 -15.04 -5.41 -33.47
N SER A 12 -14.88 -6.73 -33.49
CA SER A 12 -15.73 -7.72 -32.84
C SER A 12 -15.75 -7.57 -31.31
N PRO A 13 -16.79 -8.07 -30.62
CA PRO A 13 -16.89 -7.96 -29.17
C PRO A 13 -15.94 -8.96 -28.51
N CYS A 14 -14.87 -8.48 -27.86
CA CYS A 14 -14.06 -9.29 -26.96
C CYS A 14 -14.75 -9.37 -25.60
N ALA A 15 -15.79 -10.21 -25.53
CA ALA A 15 -16.20 -10.79 -24.26
C ALA A 15 -15.24 -11.93 -23.95
N ARG A 16 -14.48 -11.82 -22.85
CA ARG A 16 -13.96 -12.98 -22.10
C ARG A 16 -13.55 -12.52 -20.69
N SER A 17 -14.43 -12.88 -19.76
CA SER A 17 -14.16 -13.46 -18.44
C SER A 17 -12.78 -13.19 -17.85
N PHE A 18 -12.76 -12.35 -16.82
CA PHE A 18 -11.60 -12.11 -15.97
C PHE A 18 -11.36 -13.33 -15.07
N GLU A 19 -10.61 -14.31 -15.58
CA GLU A 19 -10.01 -15.37 -14.78
C GLU A 19 -8.90 -14.76 -13.92
N ARG A 20 -9.17 -14.66 -12.62
CA ARG A 20 -8.17 -14.35 -11.59
C ARG A 20 -7.30 -15.59 -11.38
N GLN A 21 -6.04 -15.54 -11.76
CA GLN A 21 -4.93 -16.45 -11.41
C GLN A 21 -3.65 -15.83 -12.01
N GLY A 22 -2.49 -15.74 -11.37
CA GLY A 22 -2.03 -16.24 -10.09
C GLY A 22 -0.70 -15.56 -9.75
N ILE A 23 -0.40 -15.50 -8.45
CA ILE A 23 0.96 -15.29 -7.96
C ILE A 23 1.29 -16.60 -7.28
N ASP A 24 1.95 -17.51 -8.00
CA ASP A 24 2.24 -18.84 -7.51
C ASP A 24 3.35 -18.83 -6.47
N ALA A 25 3.17 -19.74 -5.52
CA ALA A 25 3.98 -19.97 -4.34
C ALA A 25 4.97 -21.12 -4.58
N GLU A 26 6.14 -21.08 -3.94
CA GLU A 26 6.69 -22.27 -3.29
C GLU A 26 7.80 -21.93 -2.28
N ALA A 27 7.54 -22.27 -1.01
CA ALA A 27 8.58 -22.70 -0.05
C ALA A 27 7.88 -23.49 1.08
N ALA A 28 7.95 -24.81 0.98
CA ALA A 28 7.41 -25.74 1.98
C ALA A 28 8.28 -25.76 3.24
N GLY A 29 7.68 -25.42 4.39
CA GLY A 29 8.29 -25.52 5.72
C GLY A 29 7.23 -25.73 6.79
N ARG A 30 7.15 -26.94 7.31
CA ARG A 30 6.14 -27.45 8.26
C ARG A 30 6.12 -26.64 9.57
N ARG A 31 5.05 -25.88 9.86
CA ARG A 31 4.68 -25.49 11.24
C ARG A 31 3.18 -25.63 11.48
N ARG A 32 2.87 -26.47 12.48
CA ARG A 32 1.54 -26.75 13.00
C ARG A 32 0.90 -25.49 13.58
N GLY A 33 -0.36 -25.25 13.20
CA GLY A 33 -1.39 -24.66 14.06
C GLY A 33 -1.30 -23.18 14.37
N ARG A 34 -1.79 -22.33 13.46
CA ARG A 34 -2.46 -21.08 13.86
C ARG A 34 -3.83 -21.07 13.19
N ARG A 35 -4.85 -21.46 13.96
CA ARG A 35 -6.26 -21.38 13.60
C ARG A 35 -6.53 -19.93 13.16
N GLY A 36 -7.18 -19.74 12.02
CA GLY A 36 -7.38 -18.44 11.37
C GLY A 36 -7.89 -17.40 12.36
N LYS A 37 -7.01 -16.46 12.70
CA LYS A 37 -7.40 -15.22 13.37
C LYS A 37 -7.92 -14.35 12.24
N ASP A 38 -9.22 -14.09 12.18
CA ASP A 38 -9.69 -12.96 11.39
C ASP A 38 -8.90 -11.75 11.89
N LEU A 39 -7.96 -11.28 11.07
CA LEU A 39 -7.04 -10.23 11.46
C LEU A 39 -7.84 -8.94 11.51
N ASP A 40 -8.22 -8.55 12.72
CA ASP A 40 -8.86 -7.26 12.98
C ASP A 40 -7.94 -6.13 12.50
N LEU A 41 -8.42 -5.36 11.53
CA LEU A 41 -7.71 -4.21 10.97
C LEU A 41 -7.32 -3.19 12.06
N ASN A 42 -8.10 -3.08 13.13
CA ASN A 42 -7.76 -2.21 14.26
C ASN A 42 -6.52 -2.73 14.99
N SER A 43 -6.47 -4.03 15.28
CA SER A 43 -5.28 -4.68 15.87
C SER A 43 -4.04 -4.43 15.02
N ILE A 44 -4.09 -4.74 13.71
CA ILE A 44 -2.93 -4.53 12.82
C ILE A 44 -2.50 -3.06 12.83
N SER A 45 -3.45 -2.12 12.74
CA SER A 45 -3.12 -0.69 12.75
C SER A 45 -2.54 -0.21 14.08
N GLY A 46 -2.99 -0.77 15.21
CA GLY A 46 -2.43 -0.50 16.53
C GLY A 46 -0.98 -0.98 16.61
N ASP A 47 -0.72 -2.21 16.16
CA ASP A 47 0.62 -2.78 16.15
C ASP A 47 1.59 -1.97 15.26
N ILE A 48 1.11 -1.45 14.13
CA ILE A 48 1.89 -0.53 13.26
C ILE A 48 2.20 0.79 13.97
N ILE A 49 1.22 1.40 14.62
CA ILE A 49 1.43 2.65 15.35
C ILE A 49 2.43 2.44 16.48
N ASP A 50 2.29 1.38 17.26
CA ASP A 50 3.21 1.07 18.36
C ASP A 50 4.63 0.77 17.84
N ALA A 51 4.76 0.16 16.66
CA ALA A 51 6.06 -0.06 16.01
C ALA A 51 6.68 1.27 15.57
N ALA A 52 5.90 2.14 14.93
CA ALA A 52 6.36 3.46 14.51
C ALA A 52 6.76 4.32 15.72
N MET A 53 6.01 4.27 16.83
CA MET A 53 6.32 4.94 18.09
C MET A 53 7.64 4.43 18.69
N THR A 54 7.90 3.12 18.60
CA THR A 54 9.18 2.52 19.03
C THR A 54 10.35 3.05 18.22
N VAL A 55 10.21 3.09 16.88
CA VAL A 55 11.24 3.63 15.98
C VAL A 55 11.52 5.11 16.29
N HIS A 56 10.47 5.94 16.37
CA HIS A 56 10.61 7.38 16.62
C HIS A 56 11.21 7.68 17.99
N SER A 57 10.83 6.92 19.03
CA SER A 57 11.38 7.10 20.38
C SER A 57 12.88 6.78 20.46
N ARG A 58 13.37 5.86 19.62
CA ARG A 58 14.78 5.47 19.59
C ARG A 58 15.64 6.38 18.72
N LEU A 59 15.11 6.83 17.59
CA LEU A 59 15.89 7.54 16.57
C LEU A 59 15.63 9.05 16.53
N GLY A 60 14.50 9.51 17.08
CA GLY A 60 14.03 10.88 16.91
C GLY A 60 13.69 11.22 15.46
N PRO A 61 13.34 12.49 15.17
CA PRO A 61 13.19 13.02 13.81
C PRO A 61 14.54 13.31 13.15
N GLY A 62 14.57 13.44 11.82
CA GLY A 62 15.73 13.94 11.06
C GLY A 62 16.39 12.94 10.11
N LEU A 63 15.91 11.69 10.06
CA LEU A 63 16.37 10.71 9.08
C LEU A 63 15.57 10.80 7.77
N LEU A 64 16.09 10.14 6.73
CA LEU A 64 15.39 9.96 5.45
C LEU A 64 14.21 8.97 5.58
N GLU A 65 13.20 9.11 4.73
CA GLU A 65 12.04 8.20 4.66
C GLU A 65 12.47 6.73 4.55
N SER A 66 13.44 6.43 3.70
CA SER A 66 13.93 5.06 3.48
C SER A 66 14.56 4.42 4.72
N ALA A 67 15.12 5.23 5.64
CA ALA A 67 15.65 4.74 6.90
C ALA A 67 14.52 4.35 7.86
N TYR A 68 13.50 5.22 8.01
CA TYR A 68 12.33 4.89 8.82
C TYR A 68 11.54 3.71 8.28
N GLU A 69 11.42 3.58 6.95
CA GLU A 69 10.78 2.44 6.30
C GLU A 69 11.47 1.13 6.66
N ALA A 70 12.79 1.07 6.57
CA ALA A 70 13.57 -0.12 6.92
C ALA A 70 13.46 -0.45 8.41
N CYS A 71 13.49 0.55 9.29
CA CYS A 71 13.32 0.36 10.73
C CYS A 71 11.90 -0.12 11.08
N LEU A 72 10.87 0.44 10.45
CA LEU A 72 9.49 0.07 10.70
C LEU A 72 9.19 -1.34 10.18
N GLU A 73 9.72 -1.72 9.02
CA GLU A 73 9.67 -3.10 8.54
C GLU A 73 10.26 -4.06 9.56
N TYR A 74 11.45 -3.76 10.09
CA TYR A 74 12.12 -4.59 11.08
C TYR A 74 11.26 -4.75 12.35
N GLU A 75 10.77 -3.66 12.93
CA GLU A 75 9.92 -3.68 14.14
C GLU A 75 8.60 -4.44 13.91
N LEU A 76 8.01 -4.37 12.72
CA LEU A 76 6.81 -5.12 12.38
C LEU A 76 7.07 -6.62 12.20
N LYS A 77 8.19 -7.00 11.57
CA LYS A 77 8.56 -8.40 11.38
C LYS A 77 8.83 -9.11 12.70
N ILE A 78 9.51 -8.46 13.66
CA ILE A 78 9.74 -9.06 14.99
C ILE A 78 8.43 -9.22 15.79
N ARG A 79 7.41 -8.41 15.51
CA ARG A 79 6.05 -8.55 16.07
C ARG A 79 5.23 -9.64 15.37
N GLY A 80 5.77 -10.22 14.29
CA GLY A 80 5.16 -11.34 13.57
C GLY A 80 4.23 -10.95 12.43
N HIS A 81 4.28 -9.71 11.95
CA HIS A 81 3.56 -9.29 10.75
C HIS A 81 4.30 -9.66 9.47
N ALA A 82 3.54 -9.99 8.42
CA ALA A 82 4.05 -10.02 7.07
C ALA A 82 4.13 -8.59 6.54
N VAL A 83 5.28 -8.19 5.99
CA VAL A 83 5.49 -6.84 5.46
C VAL A 83 6.08 -6.95 4.06
N ALA A 84 5.38 -6.38 3.08
CA ALA A 84 5.91 -6.16 1.74
C ALA A 84 6.30 -4.69 1.59
N ARG A 85 7.47 -4.43 1.02
CA ARG A 85 8.02 -3.08 0.83
C ARG A 85 7.94 -2.64 -0.61
N GLN A 86 7.75 -1.34 -0.80
CA GLN A 86 7.91 -0.68 -2.09
C GLN A 86 7.09 -1.38 -3.18
N VAL A 87 5.84 -1.73 -2.85
CA VAL A 87 4.92 -2.55 -3.64
C VAL A 87 4.41 -1.73 -4.82
N ALA A 88 4.68 -2.21 -6.05
CA ALA A 88 4.17 -1.58 -7.25
C ALA A 88 2.63 -1.62 -7.27
N LEU A 89 2.03 -0.49 -7.60
CA LEU A 89 0.59 -0.35 -7.72
C LEU A 89 0.24 0.17 -9.13
N PRO A 90 -0.36 -0.66 -9.98
CA PRO A 90 -0.67 -0.30 -11.34
C PRO A 90 -1.81 0.72 -11.43
N VAL A 91 -1.80 1.49 -12.51
CA VAL A 91 -2.92 2.32 -12.95
C VAL A 91 -3.33 1.90 -14.34
N ILE A 92 -4.64 1.77 -14.56
CA ILE A 92 -5.20 1.60 -15.90
C ILE A 92 -5.45 2.99 -16.47
N TYR A 93 -4.79 3.31 -17.58
CA TYR A 93 -5.02 4.50 -18.39
C TYR A 93 -5.52 4.06 -19.76
N ASP A 94 -6.81 4.32 -20.03
CA ASP A 94 -7.57 3.74 -21.14
C ASP A 94 -7.50 2.19 -21.15
N GLU A 95 -6.85 1.61 -22.15
CA GLU A 95 -6.68 0.16 -22.30
C GLU A 95 -5.29 -0.32 -21.87
N ILE A 96 -4.42 0.60 -21.40
CA ILE A 96 -3.03 0.31 -21.07
C ILE A 96 -2.86 0.25 -19.55
N GLU A 97 -2.21 -0.82 -19.07
CA GLU A 97 -1.77 -0.93 -17.68
C GLU A 97 -0.37 -0.31 -17.50
N ILE A 98 -0.28 0.70 -16.64
CA ILE A 98 0.98 1.29 -16.20
C ILE A 98 1.40 0.62 -14.91
N ALA A 99 2.18 -0.46 -15.04
CA ALA A 99 2.47 -1.44 -13.97
C ALA A 99 3.00 -0.85 -12.64
N ALA A 100 3.78 0.24 -12.70
CA ALA A 100 4.41 0.87 -11.53
C ALA A 100 4.11 2.37 -11.45
N ALA A 101 2.89 2.77 -11.80
CA ALA A 101 2.43 4.16 -11.72
C ALA A 101 2.56 4.73 -10.30
N TYR A 102 2.33 3.87 -9.30
CA TYR A 102 2.55 4.19 -7.90
C TYR A 102 3.36 3.10 -7.19
N ARG A 103 3.86 3.44 -6.01
CA ARG A 103 4.62 2.55 -5.16
C ARG A 103 4.20 2.78 -3.71
N ILE A 104 3.64 1.74 -3.10
CA ILE A 104 3.26 1.73 -1.68
C ILE A 104 4.51 1.47 -0.85
N ASP A 105 4.80 2.30 0.15
CA ASP A 105 5.98 2.11 0.99
C ASP A 105 5.93 0.77 1.74
N LEU A 106 4.89 0.54 2.54
CA LEU A 106 4.66 -0.76 3.21
C LEU A 106 3.22 -1.26 3.01
N LEU A 107 3.09 -2.56 2.76
CA LEU A 107 1.83 -3.30 2.82
C LEU A 107 1.94 -4.37 3.91
N VAL A 108 1.19 -4.19 5.01
CA VAL A 108 1.25 -5.03 6.21
C VAL A 108 0.10 -6.02 6.20
N ASP A 109 0.44 -7.30 6.39
CA ASP A 109 -0.43 -8.47 6.37
C ASP A 109 -1.32 -8.56 5.13
N ASN A 110 -0.98 -7.88 4.02
CA ASN A 110 -1.84 -7.72 2.84
C ASN A 110 -3.19 -7.00 3.14
N HIS A 111 -3.27 -6.24 4.23
CA HIS A 111 -4.51 -5.59 4.70
C HIS A 111 -4.38 -4.08 4.89
N VAL A 112 -3.26 -3.60 5.45
CA VAL A 112 -3.07 -2.19 5.82
C VAL A 112 -1.92 -1.59 5.02
N ILE A 113 -2.20 -0.45 4.39
CA ILE A 113 -1.19 0.35 3.68
C ILE A 113 -0.55 1.32 4.67
N VAL A 114 0.79 1.46 4.62
CA VAL A 114 1.52 2.50 5.35
C VAL A 114 2.28 3.34 4.34
N GLU A 115 2.05 4.64 4.38
CA GLU A 115 2.76 5.66 3.61
C GLU A 115 3.59 6.49 4.59
N LEU A 116 4.89 6.58 4.36
CA LEU A 116 5.83 7.28 5.23
C LEU A 116 6.15 8.66 4.65
N LYS A 117 6.34 9.63 5.54
CA LYS A 117 6.84 10.96 5.21
C LYS A 117 7.89 11.45 6.20
N THR A 118 8.82 12.27 5.74
CA THR A 118 9.73 13.05 6.60
C THR A 118 9.71 14.53 6.20
N VAL A 119 8.54 15.16 6.32
CA VAL A 119 8.29 16.53 5.85
C VAL A 119 7.95 17.44 7.02
N ASN A 120 8.17 18.75 6.88
CA ASN A 120 7.82 19.71 7.95
C ASN A 120 6.32 19.70 8.30
N LYS A 121 5.45 19.51 7.31
CA LYS A 121 4.01 19.44 7.49
C LYS A 121 3.38 18.53 6.44
N LEU A 122 2.41 17.70 6.87
CA LEU A 122 1.57 16.96 5.94
C LEU A 122 0.64 17.90 5.19
N SER A 123 0.60 17.78 3.86
CA SER A 123 -0.32 18.48 2.98
C SER A 123 -1.50 17.59 2.59
N ASP A 124 -2.55 18.19 2.04
CA ASP A 124 -3.71 17.47 1.51
C ASP A 124 -3.31 16.54 0.35
N LEU A 125 -2.23 16.86 -0.38
CA LEU A 125 -1.69 16.02 -1.45
C LEU A 125 -1.21 14.66 -0.91
N HIS A 126 -0.53 14.63 0.24
CA HIS A 126 -0.08 13.37 0.85
C HIS A 126 -1.27 12.49 1.26
N GLU A 127 -2.36 13.10 1.74
CA GLU A 127 -3.57 12.35 2.06
C GLU A 127 -4.28 11.84 0.81
N ALA A 128 -4.35 12.67 -0.24
CA ALA A 128 -4.93 12.28 -1.53
C ALA A 128 -4.15 11.13 -2.18
N GLN A 129 -2.82 11.09 -2.03
CA GLN A 129 -1.98 9.98 -2.46
C GLN A 129 -2.37 8.68 -1.74
N LEU A 130 -2.45 8.69 -0.40
CA LEU A 130 -2.86 7.52 0.36
C LEU A 130 -4.28 7.05 0.00
N LEU A 131 -5.22 7.97 -0.22
CA LEU A 131 -6.58 7.63 -0.66
C LEU A 131 -6.59 6.98 -2.05
N SER A 132 -5.75 7.47 -2.97
CA SER A 132 -5.56 6.84 -4.28
C SER A 132 -5.06 5.41 -4.13
N TYR A 133 -4.13 5.16 -3.20
CA TYR A 133 -3.61 3.82 -2.95
C TYR A 133 -4.70 2.88 -2.45
N LEU A 134 -5.51 3.33 -1.48
CA LEU A 134 -6.63 2.55 -0.95
C LEU A 134 -7.67 2.21 -2.03
N LYS A 135 -7.97 3.16 -2.92
CA LYS A 135 -8.93 2.95 -4.02
C LYS A 135 -8.40 1.94 -5.04
N LEU A 136 -7.18 2.13 -5.53
CA LEU A 136 -6.59 1.29 -6.59
C LEU A 136 -6.27 -0.12 -6.11
N SER A 137 -5.83 -0.28 -4.86
CA SER A 137 -5.50 -1.59 -4.28
C SER A 137 -6.70 -2.33 -3.67
N GLY A 138 -7.86 -1.68 -3.56
CA GLY A 138 -9.05 -2.23 -2.89
C GLY A 138 -8.87 -2.43 -1.37
N LYS A 139 -7.85 -1.83 -0.75
CA LYS A 139 -7.63 -1.93 0.70
C LYS A 139 -8.51 -0.95 1.46
N LYS A 140 -8.92 -1.36 2.67
CA LYS A 140 -9.88 -0.60 3.50
C LYS A 140 -9.21 0.39 4.45
N LEU A 141 -7.95 0.17 4.80
CA LEU A 141 -7.27 0.94 5.85
C LEU A 141 -5.86 1.35 5.42
N GLY A 142 -5.54 2.62 5.63
CA GLY A 142 -4.23 3.20 5.39
C GLY A 142 -3.78 4.09 6.54
N LEU A 143 -2.47 4.13 6.77
CA LEU A 143 -1.81 5.02 7.72
C LEU A 143 -0.81 5.91 6.97
N LEU A 144 -0.93 7.22 7.13
CA LEU A 144 0.07 8.19 6.70
C LEU A 144 0.85 8.63 7.95
N ILE A 145 2.16 8.38 7.95
CA ILE A 145 3.01 8.60 9.12
C ILE A 145 4.13 9.58 8.77
N ASN A 146 4.07 10.79 9.33
CA ASN A 146 5.16 11.74 9.26
C ASN A 146 6.11 11.58 10.45
N PHE A 147 7.34 11.15 10.21
CA PHE A 147 8.36 11.00 11.24
C PHE A 147 9.08 12.31 11.60
N ASN A 148 8.97 13.36 10.78
CA ASN A 148 9.60 14.65 11.05
C ASN A 148 8.71 15.55 11.93
N VAL A 149 8.40 15.08 13.14
CA VAL A 149 7.61 15.78 14.15
C VAL A 149 8.22 15.60 15.55
N PRO A 150 8.01 16.55 16.48
CA PRO A 150 8.48 16.39 17.86
C PRO A 150 7.84 15.20 18.58
N ARG A 151 6.57 14.91 18.32
CA ARG A 151 5.84 13.76 18.89
C ARG A 151 5.15 13.02 17.76
N LEU A 152 5.47 11.74 17.57
CA LEU A 152 4.98 10.96 16.42
C LEU A 152 3.45 10.92 16.32
N LYS A 153 2.74 10.89 17.46
CA LYS A 153 1.26 10.92 17.49
C LYS A 153 0.65 12.09 16.69
N ASP A 154 1.35 13.22 16.59
CA ASP A 154 0.88 14.42 15.88
C ASP A 154 1.16 14.32 14.36
N GLY A 155 1.98 13.34 13.95
CA GLY A 155 2.32 13.03 12.56
C GLY A 155 1.55 11.86 11.96
N ILE A 156 0.65 11.21 12.70
CA ILE A 156 -0.10 10.03 12.23
C ILE A 156 -1.50 10.44 11.76
N LYS A 157 -1.86 10.06 10.53
CA LYS A 157 -3.23 10.16 10.01
C LYS A 157 -3.73 8.79 9.58
N ARG A 158 -4.90 8.41 10.10
CA ARG A 158 -5.61 7.17 9.74
C ARG A 158 -6.68 7.45 8.69
N LYS A 159 -6.71 6.68 7.60
CA LYS A 159 -7.71 6.79 6.53
C LYS A 159 -8.42 5.46 6.33
N VAL A 160 -9.75 5.52 6.32
CA VAL A 160 -10.62 4.35 6.10
C VAL A 160 -11.37 4.56 4.79
N ASN A 161 -11.24 3.61 3.88
CA ASN A 161 -11.97 3.58 2.63
C ASN A 161 -13.24 2.74 2.79
N ARG A 162 -14.41 3.35 2.60
CA ARG A 162 -15.73 2.72 2.78
C ARG A 162 -16.29 2.16 1.46
N LEU A 163 -15.43 1.51 0.66
CA LEU A 163 -15.89 0.80 -0.54
C LEU A 163 -16.82 -0.36 -0.16
#